data_AF-A0A9D9BGD4-F1
#
_entry.id   AF-A0A9D9BGD4-F1
#
_cell.length_a   1.000
_cell.length_b   1.000
_cell.length_c   1.000
_cell.angle_alpha   90.00
_cell.angle_beta   90.00
_cell.angle_gamma   90.00
#
_symmetry.space_group_name_H-M   'P 1'
#
loop_
_entity.id
_entity.type
_entity.pdbx_description
1 polymer ?
#
loop_
_entity_poly.entity_id
_entity_poly.type
_entity_poly.pdbx_seq_one_letter_code
_entity_poly.pdbx_strand_id
1 'polypeptide(L)'
;MPNAILSQSILSALVVFIPLQMAVAEPIVDTKNSYLDIRGTTVEEIKNSVGRHAAMQKPFKKIAWVKSTWGVDWTFWWREGPEGCYATAVEAKVTFENITPNWIDQAQATPEMRARWRRTKAALDLYLQQIVSGGEKAVKEIEQLHRRVEPQKTCNELELNFNRAANRTINLYRKREREIANRVGHGSNQIPDLADPISIQTPVAASPTVEVGGWCELSSDLENVRQEICGMKRTCVEGTANCTIQFEVGDDRILVEYEDGEPLSWNEEPAGYAFINRSSCVQNSLDKTILCFWEQKPEGNWLFHLP
;
A
#
# COMPACT_ATOMS: atom_id res chain seq x y z
N MET A 1 -58.81 -28.98 -55.51
CA MET A 1 -57.39 -29.29 -55.79
C MET A 1 -56.62 -27.97 -55.82
N PRO A 2 -55.36 -27.92 -55.38
CA PRO A 2 -54.86 -27.50 -54.06
C PRO A 2 -54.60 -25.97 -53.93
N ASN A 3 -54.63 -25.46 -52.69
CA ASN A 3 -54.15 -24.11 -52.31
C ASN A 3 -52.79 -24.21 -51.61
N ALA A 4 -51.88 -23.32 -51.99
CA ALA A 4 -50.49 -23.25 -51.56
C ALA A 4 -50.33 -22.62 -50.17
N ILE A 5 -49.39 -23.14 -49.37
CA ILE A 5 -48.98 -22.62 -48.06
C ILE A 5 -47.68 -21.84 -48.26
N LEU A 6 -47.69 -20.56 -47.86
CA LEU A 6 -46.54 -19.66 -47.81
C LEU A 6 -45.69 -19.98 -46.57
N SER A 7 -44.40 -20.27 -46.79
CA SER A 7 -43.37 -20.36 -45.75
C SER A 7 -42.64 -19.02 -45.67
N GLN A 8 -42.71 -18.34 -44.52
CA GLN A 8 -41.87 -17.19 -44.21
C GLN A 8 -40.67 -17.68 -43.37
N SER A 9 -39.46 -17.52 -43.92
CA SER A 9 -38.21 -17.72 -43.18
C SER A 9 -37.75 -16.37 -42.62
N ILE A 10 -37.77 -16.22 -41.30
CA ILE A 10 -37.20 -15.07 -40.58
C ILE A 10 -35.71 -15.38 -40.36
N LEU A 11 -34.82 -14.66 -41.05
CA LEU A 11 -33.39 -14.63 -40.71
C LEU A 11 -33.19 -13.65 -39.53
N SER A 12 -32.95 -14.18 -38.34
CA SER A 12 -32.48 -13.38 -37.20
C SER A 12 -30.97 -13.16 -37.32
N ALA A 13 -30.55 -11.92 -37.56
CA ALA A 13 -29.15 -11.51 -37.52
C ALA A 13 -28.71 -11.30 -36.07
N LEU A 14 -27.81 -12.16 -35.58
CA LEU A 14 -27.20 -12.08 -34.25
C LEU A 14 -26.08 -11.02 -34.27
N VAL A 15 -26.32 -9.84 -33.71
CA VAL A 15 -25.30 -8.79 -33.55
C VAL A 15 -24.51 -9.08 -32.28
N VAL A 16 -23.27 -9.55 -32.44
CA VAL A 16 -22.31 -9.77 -31.34
C VAL A 16 -21.67 -8.43 -30.98
N PHE A 17 -22.08 -7.85 -29.85
CA PHE A 17 -21.44 -6.68 -29.26
C PHE A 17 -20.13 -7.14 -28.58
N ILE A 18 -18.99 -6.93 -29.24
CA ILE A 18 -17.67 -7.13 -28.62
C ILE A 18 -17.34 -5.82 -27.89
N PRO A 19 -17.25 -5.79 -26.54
CA PRO A 19 -16.80 -4.60 -25.85
C PRO A 19 -15.34 -4.34 -26.23
N LEU A 20 -15.07 -3.16 -26.81
CA LEU A 20 -13.70 -2.68 -26.94
C LEU A 20 -13.14 -2.48 -25.53
N GLN A 21 -12.36 -3.44 -25.06
CA GLN A 21 -11.52 -3.24 -23.89
C GLN A 21 -10.47 -2.21 -24.28
N MET A 22 -10.65 -0.98 -23.80
CA MET A 22 -9.62 0.04 -23.85
C MET A 22 -8.47 -0.46 -22.96
N ALA A 23 -7.46 -1.06 -23.58
CA ALA A 23 -6.22 -1.42 -22.90
C ALA A 23 -5.58 -0.12 -22.38
N VAL A 24 -5.77 0.16 -21.10
CA VAL A 24 -4.98 1.17 -20.40
C VAL A 24 -3.66 0.48 -20.11
N ALA A 25 -2.58 0.91 -20.78
CA ALA A 25 -1.25 0.44 -20.47
C ALA A 25 -0.96 0.73 -18.99
N GLU A 26 -0.53 -0.27 -18.24
CA GLU A 26 -0.07 -0.07 -16.88
C GLU A 26 1.27 0.66 -16.90
N PRO A 27 1.50 1.62 -15.98
CA PRO A 27 2.75 2.36 -15.94
C PRO A 27 3.92 1.41 -15.68
N ILE A 28 5.07 1.69 -16.28
CA ILE A 28 6.27 0.86 -16.07
C ILE A 28 6.84 1.18 -14.68
N VAL A 29 6.83 0.18 -13.81
CA VAL A 29 7.35 0.27 -12.43
C VAL A 29 8.59 -0.61 -12.29
N ASP A 30 9.71 -0.01 -11.92
CA ASP A 30 10.97 -0.72 -11.62
C ASP A 30 11.34 -0.47 -10.15
N THR A 31 11.54 -1.54 -9.38
CA THR A 31 11.82 -1.43 -7.95
C THR A 31 13.12 -2.15 -7.61
N LYS A 32 14.09 -1.38 -7.10
CA LYS A 32 15.34 -1.90 -6.56
C LYS A 32 15.27 -1.92 -5.04
N ASN A 33 15.24 -3.12 -4.48
CA ASN A 33 15.27 -3.32 -3.04
C ASN A 33 16.70 -3.65 -2.58
N SER A 34 17.14 -2.96 -1.54
CA SER A 34 18.38 -3.23 -0.84
C SER A 34 18.11 -3.37 0.66
N TYR A 35 18.98 -4.11 1.32
CA TYR A 35 18.78 -4.52 2.70
C TYR A 35 19.89 -4.00 3.60
N LEU A 36 19.47 -3.53 4.77
CA LEU A 36 20.35 -3.12 5.84
C LEU A 36 20.34 -4.20 6.92
N ASP A 37 21.42 -4.96 7.02
CA ASP A 37 21.51 -5.99 8.05
C ASP A 37 21.56 -5.37 9.44
N ILE A 38 20.56 -5.68 10.25
CA ILE A 38 20.48 -5.28 11.65
C ILE A 38 20.71 -6.48 12.56
N ARG A 39 21.41 -6.25 13.68
CA ARG A 39 21.82 -7.27 14.64
C ARG A 39 21.30 -6.98 16.03
N GLY A 40 21.24 -8.02 16.86
CA GLY A 40 20.78 -7.95 18.25
C GLY A 40 19.53 -8.78 18.50
N THR A 41 19.30 -9.10 19.76
CA THR A 41 18.14 -9.87 20.24
C THR A 41 17.27 -9.09 21.21
N THR A 42 17.69 -7.87 21.56
CA THR A 42 16.97 -6.94 22.44
C THR A 42 16.61 -5.66 21.70
N VAL A 43 15.67 -4.90 22.26
CA VAL A 43 15.21 -3.62 21.72
C VAL A 43 16.37 -2.64 21.55
N GLU A 44 17.19 -2.49 22.58
CA GLU A 44 18.33 -1.58 22.61
C GLU A 44 19.37 -1.95 21.55
N GLU A 45 19.70 -3.24 21.42
CA GLU A 45 20.68 -3.70 20.43
C GLU A 45 20.20 -3.43 19.00
N ILE A 46 18.93 -3.73 18.71
CA ILE A 46 18.34 -3.49 17.38
C ILE A 46 18.31 -1.99 17.07
N LYS A 47 17.81 -1.16 18.01
CA LYS A 47 17.81 0.31 17.85
C LYS A 47 19.22 0.86 17.63
N ASN A 48 20.21 0.35 18.36
CA ASN A 48 21.61 0.73 18.17
C ASN A 48 22.17 0.26 16.82
N SER A 49 21.77 -0.92 16.34
CA SER A 49 22.15 -1.41 15.02
C SER A 49 21.61 -0.52 13.91
N VAL A 50 20.33 -0.14 13.98
CA VAL A 50 19.70 0.75 13.02
C VAL A 50 20.28 2.17 13.12
N GLY A 51 20.49 2.67 14.34
CA GLY A 51 21.04 3.99 14.60
C GLY A 51 22.46 4.19 14.04
N ARG A 52 23.34 3.18 14.16
CA ARG A 52 24.69 3.22 13.56
C ARG A 52 24.66 3.38 12.05
N HIS A 53 23.68 2.78 11.40
CA HIS A 53 23.50 2.87 9.96
C HIS A 53 22.81 4.16 9.52
N ALA A 54 21.79 4.60 10.26
CA ALA A 54 21.10 5.87 10.01
C ALA A 54 22.04 7.09 10.19
N ALA A 55 22.93 7.06 11.17
CA ALA A 55 23.92 8.12 11.42
C ALA A 55 24.92 8.32 10.25
N MET A 56 25.10 7.31 9.39
CA MET A 56 25.91 7.41 8.18
C MET A 56 25.19 8.18 7.04
N GLN A 57 23.89 8.47 7.19
CA GLN A 57 23.06 9.16 6.20
C GLN A 57 22.48 10.48 6.78
N LYS A 58 23.28 11.56 6.83
CA LYS A 58 22.78 12.91 7.17
C LYS A 58 21.73 13.38 6.14
N PRO A 59 20.64 14.09 6.52
CA PRO A 59 20.52 14.97 7.70
C PRO A 59 19.48 14.53 8.75
N PHE A 60 18.99 13.29 8.75
CA PHE A 60 17.94 12.89 9.69
C PHE A 60 18.52 12.71 11.11
N LYS A 61 18.20 13.64 12.02
CA LYS A 61 18.57 13.58 13.46
C LYS A 61 17.83 12.47 14.23
N LYS A 62 16.99 11.66 13.57
CA LYS A 62 16.24 10.54 14.13
C LYS A 62 16.58 9.27 13.35
N ILE A 63 16.52 8.11 14.00
CA ILE A 63 16.73 6.79 13.39
C ILE A 63 15.75 6.66 12.20
N ALA A 64 16.26 6.69 10.98
CA ALA A 64 15.49 6.38 9.79
C ALA A 64 15.53 4.86 9.62
N TRP A 65 14.43 4.19 9.96
CA TRP A 65 14.30 2.73 9.85
C TRP A 65 14.31 2.25 8.40
N VAL A 66 13.75 3.06 7.49
CA VAL A 66 13.67 2.78 6.05
C VAL A 66 14.00 4.03 5.24
N LYS A 67 14.40 3.82 3.99
CA LYS A 67 14.57 4.87 3.00
C LYS A 67 13.95 4.42 1.68
N SER A 68 13.23 5.32 1.03
CA SER A 68 12.79 5.14 -0.35
C SER A 68 13.07 6.42 -1.12
N THR A 69 13.55 6.27 -2.34
CA THR A 69 13.67 7.37 -3.30
C THR A 69 13.12 6.92 -4.63
N TRP A 70 12.53 7.84 -5.38
CA TRP A 70 12.00 7.54 -6.70
C TRP A 70 12.35 8.62 -7.73
N GLY A 71 12.56 8.15 -8.96
CA GLY A 71 12.78 8.95 -10.16
C GLY A 71 11.79 8.53 -11.24
N VAL A 72 11.41 9.48 -12.10
CA VAL A 72 10.55 9.21 -13.25
C VAL A 72 11.28 9.64 -14.51
N ASP A 73 11.35 8.73 -15.46
CA ASP A 73 11.82 8.95 -16.82
C ASP A 73 10.63 8.83 -17.77
N TRP A 74 10.64 9.60 -18.86
CA TRP A 74 9.59 9.52 -19.86
C TRP A 74 10.13 9.71 -21.26
N THR A 75 9.45 9.06 -22.21
CA THR A 75 9.59 9.31 -23.65
C THR A 75 8.23 9.77 -24.16
N PHE A 76 8.21 10.83 -24.96
CA PHE A 76 6.98 11.28 -25.62
C PHE A 76 7.22 11.40 -27.11
N TRP A 77 6.19 11.08 -27.88
CA TRP A 77 6.21 11.14 -29.33
C TRP A 77 5.21 12.20 -29.80
N TRP A 78 5.57 12.91 -30.85
CA TRP A 78 4.76 13.97 -31.43
C TRP A 78 4.70 13.84 -32.95
N ARG A 79 3.72 14.52 -33.54
CA ARG A 79 3.58 14.64 -35.00
C ARG A 79 3.25 16.06 -35.37
N GLU A 80 3.74 16.49 -36.54
CA GLU A 80 3.32 17.71 -37.20
C GLU A 80 1.97 17.53 -37.90
N GLY A 81 1.11 18.54 -37.82
CA GLY A 81 -0.16 18.61 -38.51
C GLY A 81 -0.47 20.04 -38.97
N PRO A 82 -1.65 20.24 -39.59
CA PRO A 82 -2.05 21.54 -40.14
C PRO A 82 -2.10 22.68 -39.10
N GLU A 83 -2.35 22.34 -37.84
CA GLU A 83 -2.47 23.30 -36.72
C GLU A 83 -1.18 23.40 -35.88
N GLY A 84 -0.09 22.78 -36.32
CA GLY A 84 1.19 22.70 -35.59
C GLY A 84 1.51 21.29 -35.10
N CYS A 85 2.33 21.19 -34.06
CA CYS A 85 2.77 19.93 -33.49
C CYS A 85 1.90 19.51 -32.31
N TYR A 86 1.54 18.23 -32.25
CA TYR A 86 0.74 17.66 -31.18
C TYR A 86 1.36 16.36 -30.67
N ALA A 87 1.13 16.06 -29.39
CA ALA A 87 1.57 14.83 -28.76
C ALA A 87 0.70 13.65 -29.22
N THR A 88 1.33 12.51 -29.48
CA THR A 88 0.66 11.30 -30.00
C THR A 88 0.68 10.15 -29.00
N ALA A 89 1.76 10.01 -28.26
CA ALA A 89 1.94 8.98 -27.25
C ALA A 89 2.94 9.44 -26.20
N VAL A 90 2.83 8.86 -25.00
CA VAL A 90 3.78 9.03 -23.90
C VAL A 90 3.94 7.67 -23.25
N GLU A 91 5.17 7.33 -22.93
CA GLU A 91 5.54 6.21 -22.09
C GLU A 91 6.36 6.77 -20.94
N ALA A 92 6.01 6.41 -19.72
CA ALA A 92 6.75 6.85 -18.55
C ALA A 92 7.06 5.66 -17.63
N LYS A 93 8.20 5.76 -16.97
CA LYS A 93 8.73 4.75 -16.07
C LYS A 93 9.07 5.38 -14.74
N VAL A 94 8.61 4.78 -13.63
CA VAL A 94 9.13 5.10 -12.30
C VAL A 94 10.16 4.06 -11.89
N THR A 95 11.26 4.53 -11.31
CA THR A 95 12.25 3.68 -10.66
C THR A 95 12.27 4.00 -9.16
N PHE A 96 12.05 3.00 -8.32
CA PHE A 96 12.17 3.06 -6.87
C PHE A 96 13.50 2.46 -6.40
N GLU A 97 14.12 3.10 -5.43
CA GLU A 97 15.28 2.57 -4.69
C GLU A 97 14.92 2.54 -3.21
N ASN A 98 14.69 1.34 -2.70
CA ASN A 98 14.28 1.09 -1.33
C ASN A 98 15.44 0.50 -0.52
N ILE A 99 15.62 0.99 0.69
CA ILE A 99 16.51 0.41 1.70
C ILE A 99 15.66 0.04 2.91
N THR A 100 15.61 -1.25 3.22
CA THR A 100 14.83 -1.78 4.35
C THR A 100 15.69 -2.60 5.31
N PRO A 101 15.34 -2.64 6.60
CA PRO A 101 16.11 -3.41 7.56
C PRO A 101 15.84 -4.91 7.38
N ASN A 102 16.91 -5.70 7.43
CA ASN A 102 16.90 -7.16 7.42
C ASN A 102 17.48 -7.67 8.74
N TRP A 103 16.68 -8.37 9.53
CA TRP A 103 17.09 -8.82 10.86
C TRP A 103 17.68 -10.21 10.83
N ILE A 104 19.01 -10.27 10.81
CA ILE A 104 19.72 -11.53 10.56
C ILE A 104 19.77 -12.46 11.79
N ASP A 105 19.63 -11.90 13.00
CA ASP A 105 19.65 -12.67 14.26
C ASP A 105 18.24 -13.01 14.78
N GLN A 106 17.20 -12.83 13.94
CA GLN A 106 15.79 -12.99 14.33
C GLN A 106 15.49 -14.34 15.02
N ALA A 107 16.09 -15.43 14.54
CA ALA A 107 15.87 -16.77 15.09
C ALA A 107 16.34 -16.93 16.54
N GLN A 108 17.30 -16.11 16.99
CA GLN A 108 17.87 -16.17 18.34
C GLN A 108 17.09 -15.30 19.34
N ALA A 109 16.22 -14.41 18.86
CA ALA A 109 15.44 -13.52 19.70
C ALA A 109 14.27 -14.24 20.38
N THR A 110 13.71 -13.65 21.43
CA THR A 110 12.51 -14.19 22.08
C THR A 110 11.30 -14.13 21.14
N PRO A 111 10.27 -14.99 21.31
CA PRO A 111 9.03 -14.90 20.54
C PRO A 111 8.39 -13.52 20.61
N GLU A 112 8.42 -12.88 21.77
CA GLU A 112 7.91 -11.52 21.96
C GLU A 112 8.69 -10.50 21.14
N MET A 113 10.02 -10.57 21.14
CA MET A 113 10.87 -9.68 20.33
C MET A 113 10.62 -9.87 18.83
N ARG A 114 10.42 -11.11 18.38
CA ARG A 114 10.00 -11.40 17.00
C ARG A 114 8.66 -10.79 16.65
N ALA A 115 7.66 -10.90 17.52
CA ALA A 115 6.37 -10.25 17.31
C ALA A 115 6.50 -8.72 17.22
N ARG A 116 7.30 -8.10 18.09
CA ARG A 116 7.54 -6.65 18.09
C ARG A 116 8.21 -6.22 16.78
N TRP A 117 9.19 -6.99 16.30
CA TRP A 117 9.85 -6.74 15.03
C TRP A 117 8.90 -6.86 13.84
N ARG A 118 8.10 -7.92 13.75
CA ARG A 118 7.12 -8.10 12.66
C ARG A 118 6.16 -6.95 12.59
N ARG A 119 5.69 -6.50 13.76
CA ARG A 119 4.89 -5.29 13.86
C ARG A 119 5.58 -4.08 13.26
N THR A 120 6.81 -3.81 13.71
CA THR A 120 7.60 -2.70 13.20
C THR A 120 7.82 -2.83 11.69
N LYS A 121 8.15 -4.02 11.18
CA LYS A 121 8.40 -4.28 9.76
C LYS A 121 7.17 -4.04 8.89
N ALA A 122 5.99 -4.50 9.29
CA ALA A 122 4.77 -4.26 8.54
C ALA A 122 4.37 -2.77 8.53
N ALA A 123 4.59 -2.05 9.63
CA ALA A 123 4.42 -0.58 9.65
C ALA A 123 5.41 0.14 8.71
N LEU A 124 6.65 -0.35 8.64
CA LEU A 124 7.66 0.15 7.70
C LEU A 124 7.25 -0.11 6.25
N ASP A 125 6.71 -1.29 5.95
CA ASP A 125 6.26 -1.66 4.61
C ASP A 125 5.07 -0.80 4.17
N LEU A 126 4.12 -0.55 5.08
CA LEU A 126 3.02 0.35 4.79
C LEU A 126 3.50 1.79 4.51
N TYR A 127 4.44 2.29 5.31
CA TYR A 127 5.05 3.61 5.09
C TYR A 127 5.75 3.69 3.72
N LEU A 128 6.48 2.64 3.34
CA LEU A 128 7.10 2.54 2.01
C LEU A 128 6.07 2.47 0.88
N GLN A 129 5.00 1.71 1.05
CA GLN A 129 3.93 1.57 0.06
C GLN A 129 3.27 2.92 -0.26
N GLN A 130 3.14 3.82 0.73
CA GLN A 130 2.60 5.16 0.49
C GLN A 130 3.52 6.00 -0.40
N ILE A 131 4.84 5.87 -0.22
CA ILE A 131 5.83 6.54 -1.07
C ILE A 131 5.76 5.95 -2.49
N VAL A 132 5.69 4.62 -2.60
CA VAL A 132 5.57 3.91 -3.88
C VAL A 132 4.32 4.35 -4.64
N SER A 133 3.16 4.37 -3.99
CA SER A 133 1.90 4.80 -4.61
C SER A 133 1.98 6.24 -5.16
N GLY A 134 2.71 7.13 -4.48
CA GLY A 134 2.92 8.49 -4.96
C GLY A 134 3.68 8.55 -6.30
N GLY A 135 4.73 7.76 -6.44
CA GLY A 135 5.50 7.67 -7.70
C GLY A 135 4.71 7.04 -8.84
N GLU A 136 3.96 5.97 -8.56
CA GLU A 136 3.09 5.31 -9.56
C GLU A 136 2.00 6.25 -10.08
N LYS A 137 1.35 7.00 -9.17
CA LYS A 137 0.34 8.01 -9.55
C LYS A 137 0.97 9.12 -10.39
N ALA A 138 2.21 9.54 -10.10
CA ALA A 138 2.92 10.54 -10.89
C ALA A 138 3.18 10.08 -12.34
N VAL A 139 3.62 8.83 -12.53
CA VAL A 139 3.82 8.25 -13.87
C VAL A 139 2.51 8.20 -14.63
N LYS A 140 1.45 7.68 -14.01
CA LYS A 140 0.12 7.59 -14.63
C LYS A 140 -0.40 8.95 -15.06
N GLU A 141 -0.16 10.01 -14.28
CA GLU A 141 -0.52 11.38 -14.68
C GLU A 141 0.33 11.88 -15.86
N ILE A 142 1.63 11.57 -15.91
CA ILE A 142 2.52 11.94 -17.02
C ILE A 142 2.09 11.25 -18.32
N GLU A 143 1.76 9.95 -18.27
CA GLU A 143 1.28 9.21 -19.45
C GLU A 143 0.01 9.82 -20.04
N GLN A 144 -0.83 10.45 -19.20
CA GLN A 144 -2.05 11.12 -19.64
C GLN A 144 -1.81 12.53 -20.21
N LEU A 145 -0.61 13.10 -20.10
CA LEU A 145 -0.33 14.46 -20.56
C LEU A 145 -0.51 14.63 -22.08
N HIS A 146 -0.32 13.59 -22.90
CA HIS A 146 -0.54 13.71 -24.34
C HIS A 146 -1.98 14.11 -24.71
N ARG A 147 -2.95 13.86 -23.83
CA ARG A 147 -4.36 14.26 -24.03
C ARG A 147 -4.65 15.68 -23.52
N ARG A 148 -3.76 16.26 -22.72
CA ARG A 148 -3.98 17.52 -21.98
C ARG A 148 -3.08 18.65 -22.48
N VAL A 149 -1.91 18.33 -23.03
CA VAL A 149 -1.00 19.32 -23.61
C VAL A 149 -1.55 19.74 -24.97
N GLU A 150 -1.86 21.02 -25.09
CA GLU A 150 -2.39 21.59 -26.33
C GLU A 150 -1.35 21.55 -27.45
N PRO A 151 -1.79 21.37 -28.71
CA PRO A 151 -0.92 21.54 -29.87
C PRO A 151 -0.18 22.88 -29.83
N GLN A 152 1.06 22.91 -30.28
CA GLN A 152 1.90 24.12 -30.33
C GLN A 152 2.30 24.43 -31.78
N LYS A 153 2.62 25.69 -32.06
CA LYS A 153 3.01 26.11 -33.42
C LYS A 153 4.27 25.41 -33.90
N THR A 154 5.19 25.14 -32.98
CA THR A 154 6.43 24.41 -33.27
C THR A 154 6.61 23.21 -32.35
N CYS A 155 7.34 22.21 -32.82
CA CYS A 155 7.53 20.97 -32.06
C CYS A 155 8.47 21.20 -30.87
N ASN A 156 9.39 22.16 -30.98
CA ASN A 156 10.23 22.60 -29.88
C ASN A 156 9.39 23.22 -28.75
N GLU A 157 8.39 24.05 -29.07
CA GLU A 157 7.47 24.59 -28.07
C GLU A 157 6.63 23.50 -27.41
N LEU A 158 6.16 22.52 -28.19
CA LEU A 158 5.45 21.36 -27.67
C LEU A 158 6.32 20.59 -26.68
N GLU A 159 7.56 20.29 -27.05
CA GLU A 159 8.52 19.57 -26.21
C GLU A 159 8.80 20.31 -24.90
N LEU A 160 9.08 21.61 -24.97
CA LEU A 160 9.33 22.44 -23.79
C LEU A 160 8.10 22.48 -22.87
N ASN A 161 6.90 22.62 -23.43
CA ASN A 161 5.66 22.67 -22.66
C ASN A 161 5.32 21.30 -22.05
N PHE A 162 5.52 20.21 -22.79
CA PHE A 162 5.34 18.84 -22.30
C PHE A 162 6.27 18.55 -21.14
N ASN A 163 7.58 18.81 -21.31
CA ASN A 163 8.57 18.59 -20.27
C ASN A 163 8.32 19.48 -19.05
N ARG A 164 7.84 20.71 -19.23
CA ARG A 164 7.42 21.57 -18.12
C ARG A 164 6.22 20.99 -17.38
N ALA A 165 5.23 20.44 -18.08
CA ALA A 165 4.07 19.80 -17.48
C ALA A 165 4.46 18.54 -16.71
N ALA A 166 5.28 17.65 -17.28
CA ALA A 166 5.77 16.44 -16.62
C ALA A 166 6.57 16.78 -15.33
N ASN A 167 7.48 17.75 -15.40
CA ASN A 167 8.21 18.22 -14.22
C ASN A 167 7.31 18.84 -13.15
N ARG A 168 6.23 19.54 -13.53
CA ARG A 168 5.23 20.05 -12.58
C ARG A 168 4.50 18.91 -11.88
N THR A 169 4.10 17.86 -12.61
CA THR A 169 3.51 16.65 -12.03
C THR A 169 4.44 16.01 -11.01
N ILE A 170 5.72 15.80 -11.35
CA ILE A 170 6.71 15.25 -10.39
C ILE A 170 6.82 16.11 -9.13
N ASN A 171 6.91 17.43 -9.30
CA ASN A 171 7.02 18.35 -8.16
C ASN A 171 5.76 18.37 -7.29
N LEU A 172 4.57 18.20 -7.87
CA LEU A 172 3.31 18.06 -7.15
C LEU A 172 3.34 16.83 -6.25
N TYR A 173 3.70 15.65 -6.77
CA TYR A 173 3.75 14.42 -5.98
C TYR A 173 4.84 14.44 -4.92
N ARG A 174 6.01 15.02 -5.20
CA ARG A 174 7.05 15.26 -4.19
C ARG A 174 6.59 16.22 -3.09
N LYS A 175 5.75 17.21 -3.42
CA LYS A 175 5.17 18.10 -2.42
C LYS A 175 4.17 17.35 -1.53
N ARG A 176 3.26 16.57 -2.13
CA ARG A 176 2.30 15.71 -1.42
C ARG A 176 3.01 14.72 -0.48
N GLU A 177 4.08 14.08 -0.95
CA GLU A 177 4.90 13.19 -0.14
C GLU A 177 5.49 13.89 1.09
N ARG A 178 6.03 15.11 0.94
CA ARG A 178 6.51 15.91 2.09
C ARG A 178 5.40 16.29 3.06
N GLU A 179 4.23 16.64 2.56
CA GLU A 179 3.05 16.95 3.39
C GLU A 179 2.61 15.72 4.20
N ILE A 180 2.56 14.55 3.55
CA ILE A 180 2.31 13.26 4.21
C ILE A 180 3.39 12.99 5.25
N ALA A 181 4.66 13.05 4.88
CA ALA A 181 5.79 12.79 5.77
C ALA A 181 5.73 13.68 7.01
N ASN A 182 5.43 14.97 6.87
CA ASN A 182 5.25 15.87 8.03
C ASN A 182 4.07 15.43 8.92
N ARG A 183 2.93 15.09 8.32
CA ARG A 183 1.73 14.62 9.04
C ARG A 183 2.02 13.34 9.85
N VAL A 184 2.78 12.41 9.27
CA VAL A 184 3.11 11.13 9.91
C VAL A 184 4.42 11.15 10.71
N GLY A 185 5.01 12.34 10.94
CA GLY A 185 6.24 12.49 11.71
C GLY A 185 7.46 11.81 11.06
N HIS A 186 7.52 11.77 9.74
CA HIS A 186 8.47 10.99 8.94
C HIS A 186 8.43 9.49 9.29
N GLY A 187 7.21 8.97 9.49
CA GLY A 187 6.96 7.59 9.91
C GLY A 187 6.98 7.40 11.43
N SER A 188 7.46 8.36 12.24
CA SER A 188 7.51 8.19 13.71
C SER A 188 6.14 8.04 14.37
N ASN A 189 5.08 8.50 13.71
CA ASN A 189 3.71 8.38 14.19
C ASN A 189 3.00 7.14 13.63
N GLN A 190 3.68 6.33 12.82
CA GLN A 190 3.13 5.15 12.16
C GLN A 190 3.89 3.88 12.47
N ILE A 191 5.19 4.01 12.67
CA ILE A 191 6.07 2.92 13.02
C ILE A 191 6.03 2.83 14.56
N PRO A 192 5.42 1.79 15.13
CA PRO A 192 5.40 1.61 16.58
C PRO A 192 6.82 1.47 17.11
N ASP A 193 7.05 1.99 18.31
CA ASP A 193 8.35 1.83 18.94
C ASP A 193 8.56 0.33 19.21
N LEU A 194 9.76 -0.17 18.92
CA LEU A 194 10.14 -1.54 19.20
C LEU A 194 10.07 -1.88 20.71
N ALA A 195 10.14 -0.87 21.58
CA ALA A 195 9.93 -0.97 23.01
C ALA A 195 8.44 -1.07 23.39
N ASP A 196 7.51 -0.64 22.52
CA ASP A 196 6.09 -0.65 22.84
C ASP A 196 5.65 -2.11 23.09
N PRO A 197 4.83 -2.38 24.12
CA PRO A 197 4.34 -3.72 24.39
C PRO A 197 3.49 -4.24 23.22
N ILE A 198 3.41 -5.56 23.11
CA ILE A 198 2.50 -6.20 22.15
C ILE A 198 1.06 -6.02 22.62
N SER A 199 0.17 -5.66 21.70
CA SER A 199 -1.27 -5.51 21.98
C SER A 199 -1.94 -6.87 22.18
N ILE A 200 -3.08 -6.91 22.87
CA ILE A 200 -3.90 -8.13 23.02
C ILE A 200 -4.42 -8.68 21.68
N GLN A 201 -4.30 -7.94 20.59
CA GLN A 201 -4.69 -8.39 19.26
C GLN A 201 -3.59 -9.16 18.54
N THR A 202 -2.32 -9.00 18.92
CA THR A 202 -1.21 -9.71 18.29
C THR A 202 -0.99 -11.02 19.05
N PRO A 203 -1.21 -12.19 18.43
CA PRO A 203 -0.92 -13.44 19.11
C PRO A 203 0.57 -13.60 19.36
N VAL A 204 0.91 -13.94 20.60
CA VAL A 204 2.21 -14.42 21.04
C VAL A 204 2.03 -15.68 21.86
N ALA A 205 3.11 -16.43 22.09
CA ALA A 205 3.07 -17.64 22.91
C ALA A 205 2.41 -17.35 24.28
N ALA A 206 1.45 -18.20 24.67
CA ALA A 206 0.65 -18.05 25.90
C ALA A 206 -0.32 -16.84 25.92
N SER A 207 -0.72 -16.32 24.75
CA SER A 207 -1.79 -15.34 24.67
C SER A 207 -3.12 -15.89 25.23
N PRO A 208 -3.83 -15.15 26.11
CA PRO A 208 -5.10 -15.63 26.65
C PRO A 208 -6.22 -15.59 25.60
N THR A 209 -7.13 -16.54 25.68
CA THR A 209 -8.44 -16.47 25.03
C THR A 209 -9.20 -15.27 25.61
N VAL A 210 -9.76 -14.42 24.74
CA VAL A 210 -10.42 -13.17 25.13
C VAL A 210 -11.57 -12.86 24.19
N GLU A 211 -12.61 -12.23 24.72
CA GLU A 211 -13.75 -11.71 23.97
C GLU A 211 -14.03 -10.29 24.47
N VAL A 212 -13.92 -9.30 23.58
CA VAL A 212 -14.03 -7.87 23.90
C VAL A 212 -14.78 -7.13 22.81
N GLY A 213 -15.59 -6.15 23.21
CA GLY A 213 -16.19 -5.18 22.29
C GLY A 213 -15.26 -3.98 22.07
N GLY A 214 -15.40 -3.32 20.93
CA GLY A 214 -14.60 -2.15 20.58
C GLY A 214 -15.02 -1.51 19.27
N TRP A 215 -14.04 -0.95 18.57
CA TRP A 215 -14.16 -0.26 17.30
C TRP A 215 -13.25 -0.91 16.27
N CYS A 216 -13.76 -1.09 15.06
CA CYS A 216 -13.01 -1.55 13.91
C CYS A 216 -12.86 -0.42 12.90
N GLU A 217 -11.69 -0.36 12.30
CA GLU A 217 -11.41 0.53 11.17
C GLU A 217 -11.11 -0.31 9.93
N LEU A 218 -11.84 -0.06 8.84
CA LEU A 218 -11.68 -0.77 7.57
C LEU A 218 -11.28 0.21 6.47
N SER A 219 -10.32 -0.19 5.63
CA SER A 219 -9.90 0.58 4.46
C SER A 219 -9.39 -0.32 3.34
N SER A 220 -9.85 -0.12 2.11
CA SER A 220 -9.41 -0.86 0.91
C SER A 220 -8.43 -0.08 0.04
N ASP A 221 -8.33 1.23 0.23
CA ASP A 221 -7.52 2.13 -0.59
C ASP A 221 -6.49 2.93 0.23
N LEU A 222 -6.43 2.68 1.55
CA LEU A 222 -5.66 3.44 2.54
C LEU A 222 -6.10 4.89 2.70
N GLU A 223 -7.10 5.36 1.94
CA GLU A 223 -7.54 6.75 1.88
C GLU A 223 -8.87 6.97 2.58
N ASN A 224 -9.79 6.03 2.42
CA ASN A 224 -11.11 6.03 3.02
C ASN A 224 -11.15 5.02 4.16
N VAL A 225 -11.51 5.50 5.34
CA VAL A 225 -11.68 4.68 6.55
C VAL A 225 -13.13 4.63 6.94
N ARG A 226 -13.64 3.42 7.08
CA ARG A 226 -14.92 3.16 7.72
C ARG A 226 -14.67 2.78 9.18
N GLN A 227 -15.26 3.52 10.11
CA GLN A 227 -15.21 3.21 11.55
C GLN A 227 -16.54 2.62 12.00
N GLU A 228 -16.51 1.45 12.62
CA GLU A 228 -17.71 0.74 13.06
C GLU A 228 -17.50 0.13 14.45
N ILE A 229 -18.58 -0.02 15.21
CA ILE A 229 -18.54 -0.82 16.44
C ILE A 229 -18.37 -2.28 16.04
N CYS A 230 -17.48 -3.00 16.70
CA CYS A 230 -17.26 -4.41 16.42
C CYS A 230 -16.95 -5.23 17.67
N GLY A 231 -17.20 -6.53 17.59
CA GLY A 231 -16.75 -7.53 18.54
C GLY A 231 -15.45 -8.18 18.08
N MET A 232 -14.56 -8.53 19.01
CA MET A 232 -13.38 -9.32 18.74
C MET A 232 -13.30 -10.50 19.71
N LYS A 233 -13.15 -11.70 19.15
CA LYS A 233 -12.99 -12.94 19.88
C LYS A 233 -11.72 -13.64 19.44
N ARG A 234 -10.76 -13.80 20.35
CA ARG A 234 -9.54 -14.55 20.12
C ARG A 234 -9.56 -15.86 20.88
N THR A 235 -9.26 -16.94 20.19
CA THR A 235 -9.10 -18.29 20.77
C THR A 235 -7.71 -18.80 20.42
N CYS A 236 -6.92 -19.22 21.41
CA CYS A 236 -5.53 -19.64 21.22
C CYS A 236 -5.31 -21.08 21.68
N VAL A 237 -4.42 -21.79 21.01
CA VAL A 237 -3.92 -23.09 21.48
C VAL A 237 -2.92 -22.86 22.61
N GLU A 238 -3.14 -23.52 23.74
CA GLU A 238 -2.35 -23.36 24.96
C GLU A 238 -0.84 -23.56 24.71
N GLY A 239 -0.03 -22.66 25.24
CA GLY A 239 1.43 -22.71 25.11
C GLY A 239 1.98 -22.34 23.73
N THR A 240 1.12 -22.04 22.74
CA THR A 240 1.54 -21.66 21.38
C THR A 240 1.14 -20.22 21.06
N ALA A 241 1.58 -19.71 19.91
CA ALA A 241 1.09 -18.46 19.33
C ALA A 241 0.04 -18.70 18.24
N ASN A 242 -0.48 -19.92 18.12
CA ASN A 242 -1.48 -20.28 17.14
C ASN A 242 -2.86 -19.90 17.68
N CYS A 243 -3.51 -18.99 16.99
CA CYS A 243 -4.78 -18.43 17.42
C CYS A 243 -5.70 -18.18 16.24
N THR A 244 -6.99 -18.17 16.52
CA THR A 244 -8.02 -17.68 15.62
C THR A 244 -8.61 -16.43 16.23
N ILE A 245 -8.63 -15.33 15.47
CA ILE A 245 -9.29 -14.09 15.86
C ILE A 245 -10.48 -13.88 14.94
N GLN A 246 -11.67 -13.80 15.53
CA GLN A 246 -12.90 -13.47 14.86
C GLN A 246 -13.26 -12.02 15.17
N PHE A 247 -13.50 -11.23 14.12
CA PHE A 247 -14.06 -9.90 14.19
C PHE A 247 -15.51 -9.94 13.71
N GLU A 248 -16.41 -9.31 14.45
CA GLU A 248 -17.82 -9.14 14.12
C GLU A 248 -18.07 -7.66 13.84
N VAL A 249 -18.16 -7.29 12.56
CA VAL A 249 -18.20 -5.90 12.09
C VAL A 249 -19.52 -5.69 11.35
N GLY A 250 -20.50 -5.06 12.00
CA GLY A 250 -21.86 -5.00 11.44
C GLY A 250 -22.44 -6.41 11.27
N ASP A 251 -22.82 -6.75 10.04
CA ASP A 251 -23.29 -8.11 9.68
C ASP A 251 -22.16 -9.02 9.18
N ASP A 252 -20.95 -8.47 8.99
CA ASP A 252 -19.80 -9.21 8.49
C ASP A 252 -19.06 -9.93 9.62
N ARG A 253 -18.59 -11.14 9.31
CA ARG A 253 -17.70 -11.91 10.17
C ARG A 253 -16.38 -12.12 9.45
N ILE A 254 -15.31 -11.65 10.06
CA ILE A 254 -13.95 -11.79 9.54
C ILE A 254 -13.18 -12.72 10.45
N LEU A 255 -12.70 -13.83 9.91
CA LEU A 255 -11.90 -14.81 10.61
C LEU A 255 -10.44 -14.67 10.19
N VAL A 256 -9.56 -14.41 11.15
CA VAL A 256 -8.13 -14.36 10.94
C VAL A 256 -7.46 -15.50 11.68
N GLU A 257 -6.79 -16.37 10.94
CA GLU A 257 -5.97 -17.44 11.50
C GLU A 257 -4.53 -16.96 11.66
N TYR A 258 -3.90 -17.34 12.77
CA TYR A 258 -2.52 -17.02 13.07
C TYR A 258 -1.72 -18.29 13.34
N GLU A 259 -0.53 -18.35 12.79
CA GLU A 259 0.49 -19.36 13.08
C GLU A 259 1.77 -18.66 13.52
N ASP A 260 2.34 -19.08 14.66
CA ASP A 260 3.56 -18.47 15.24
C ASP A 260 3.48 -16.94 15.42
N GLY A 261 2.25 -16.45 15.64
CA GLY A 261 1.94 -15.02 15.76
C GLY A 261 2.14 -14.28 14.45
N GLU A 262 1.84 -14.90 13.31
CA GLU A 262 1.72 -14.31 11.98
C GLU A 262 0.35 -14.63 11.38
N PRO A 263 -0.35 -13.66 10.78
CA PRO A 263 -1.64 -13.92 10.15
C PRO A 263 -1.39 -14.81 8.93
N LEU A 264 -2.00 -15.99 8.95
CA LEU A 264 -1.94 -16.98 7.89
C LEU A 264 -3.05 -16.71 6.88
N SER A 265 -4.27 -16.49 7.36
CA SER A 265 -5.42 -16.25 6.49
C SER A 265 -6.43 -15.26 7.06
N TRP A 266 -7.17 -14.61 6.18
CA TRP A 266 -8.36 -13.80 6.37
C TRP A 266 -9.49 -14.48 5.59
N ASN A 267 -10.51 -15.02 6.25
CA ASN A 267 -11.60 -15.76 5.60
C ASN A 267 -11.10 -16.77 4.55
N GLU A 268 -10.12 -17.60 4.92
CA GLU A 268 -9.48 -18.61 4.04
C GLU A 268 -8.60 -18.03 2.91
N GLU A 269 -8.53 -16.71 2.76
CA GLU A 269 -7.62 -16.02 1.83
C GLU A 269 -6.30 -15.67 2.53
N PRO A 270 -5.16 -15.57 1.82
CA PRO A 270 -3.90 -15.22 2.46
C PRO A 270 -3.94 -13.86 3.17
N ALA A 271 -3.53 -13.83 4.43
CA ALA A 271 -3.46 -12.60 5.20
C ALA A 271 -2.02 -12.15 5.42
N GLY A 272 -1.88 -10.86 5.69
CA GLY A 272 -0.66 -10.22 6.09
C GLY A 272 -0.90 -9.29 7.28
N TYR A 273 0.18 -8.82 7.88
CA TYR A 273 0.09 -7.76 8.86
C TYR A 273 -0.08 -6.41 8.17
N ALA A 274 -0.94 -5.57 8.73
CA ALA A 274 -0.93 -4.14 8.50
C ALA A 274 -0.80 -3.41 9.83
N PHE A 275 -0.24 -2.21 9.82
CA PHE A 275 -0.21 -1.37 11.01
C PHE A 275 -0.55 0.05 10.66
N ILE A 276 -1.50 0.58 11.42
CA ILE A 276 -1.94 1.95 11.28
C ILE A 276 -1.70 2.59 12.62
N ASN A 277 -0.69 3.46 12.70
CA ASN A 277 -0.19 4.01 13.96
C ASN A 277 0.29 2.88 14.90
N ARG A 278 -0.08 2.91 16.18
CA ARG A 278 0.35 1.94 17.21
C ARG A 278 -0.55 0.71 17.32
N SER A 279 -1.56 0.56 16.45
CA SER A 279 -2.53 -0.54 16.53
C SER A 279 -2.25 -1.65 15.55
N SER A 280 -2.48 -2.88 16.01
CA SER A 280 -2.32 -4.08 15.19
C SER A 280 -3.49 -4.22 14.24
N CYS A 281 -3.20 -4.25 12.95
CA CYS A 281 -4.18 -4.47 11.92
C CYS A 281 -3.84 -5.74 11.13
N VAL A 282 -4.81 -6.27 10.43
CA VAL A 282 -4.65 -7.37 9.50
C VAL A 282 -4.94 -6.83 8.12
N GLN A 283 -4.20 -7.28 7.13
CA GLN A 283 -4.45 -6.98 5.73
C GLN A 283 -4.81 -8.25 4.98
N ASN A 284 -5.86 -8.20 4.19
CA ASN A 284 -6.12 -9.18 3.17
C ASN A 284 -5.09 -9.01 2.04
N SER A 285 -4.33 -10.05 1.72
CA SER A 285 -3.23 -9.95 0.77
C SER A 285 -3.69 -9.79 -0.67
N LEU A 286 -4.92 -10.20 -1.00
CA LEU A 286 -5.49 -10.19 -2.33
C LEU A 286 -6.00 -8.79 -2.70
N ASP A 287 -6.94 -8.26 -1.92
CA ASP A 287 -7.62 -6.99 -2.22
C ASP A 287 -6.99 -5.78 -1.49
N LYS A 288 -6.01 -6.04 -0.62
CA LYS A 288 -5.29 -5.04 0.20
C LYS A 288 -6.15 -4.37 1.28
N THR A 289 -7.36 -4.86 1.53
CA THR A 289 -8.22 -4.38 2.60
C THR A 289 -7.54 -4.56 3.96
N ILE A 290 -7.54 -3.51 4.77
CA ILE A 290 -6.99 -3.50 6.13
C ILE A 290 -8.14 -3.43 7.13
N LEU A 291 -8.04 -4.23 8.19
CA LEU A 291 -8.89 -4.15 9.38
C LEU A 291 -8.03 -3.94 10.63
N CYS A 292 -8.33 -2.90 11.40
CA CYS A 292 -7.76 -2.65 12.73
C CYS A 292 -8.82 -2.78 13.80
N PHE A 293 -8.46 -3.27 15.00
CA PHE A 293 -9.33 -3.26 16.17
C PHE A 293 -8.82 -2.26 17.23
N TRP A 294 -9.75 -1.67 17.96
CA TRP A 294 -9.48 -0.74 19.04
C TRP A 294 -10.47 -0.95 20.19
N GLU A 295 -10.00 -1.12 21.41
CA GLU A 295 -10.90 -1.24 22.59
C GLU A 295 -11.64 0.07 22.88
N GLN A 296 -11.06 1.21 22.49
CA GLN A 296 -11.65 2.54 22.61
C GLN A 296 -11.76 3.19 21.24
N LYS A 297 -12.73 4.08 21.06
CA LYS A 297 -12.89 4.79 19.79
C LYS A 297 -11.62 5.57 19.48
N PRO A 298 -10.96 5.34 18.33
CA PRO A 298 -9.78 6.11 17.96
C PRO A 298 -10.16 7.59 17.79
N GLU A 299 -9.38 8.49 18.38
CA GLU A 299 -9.57 9.94 18.27
C GLU A 299 -9.08 10.44 16.89
N GLY A 300 -9.81 10.13 15.82
CA GLY A 300 -9.57 10.61 14.44
C GLY A 300 -9.54 9.52 13.38
N ASN A 301 -9.67 9.91 12.10
CA ASN A 301 -9.48 9.04 10.94
C ASN A 301 -7.98 8.98 10.64
N TRP A 302 -7.28 7.98 11.16
CA TRP A 302 -5.82 7.90 11.06
C TRP A 302 -5.37 7.01 9.91
N LEU A 303 -5.78 7.36 8.69
CA LEU A 303 -5.23 6.81 7.44
C LEU A 303 -5.29 7.89 6.35
N PHE A 304 -4.65 7.62 5.24
CA PHE A 304 -4.14 8.57 4.26
C PHE A 304 -5.23 9.29 3.48
N HIS A 305 -5.86 10.32 4.04
CA HIS A 305 -6.50 11.29 3.16
C HIS A 305 -5.42 11.95 2.30
N LEU A 306 -5.30 11.48 1.06
CA LEU A 306 -4.80 12.25 -0.06
C LEU A 306 -5.98 13.12 -0.51
N PRO A 307 -5.86 14.46 -0.46
CA PRO A 307 -6.92 15.34 -0.93
C PRO A 307 -7.11 15.27 -2.45
#